data_AF-V5WHC1-F1
#
_entry.id   AF-V5WHC1-F1
#
_cell.length_a   1.000
_cell.length_b   1.000
_cell.length_c   1.000
_cell.angle_alpha   90.00
_cell.angle_beta   90.00
_cell.angle_gamma   90.00
#
_symmetry.space_group_name_H-M   'P 1'
#
loop_
_entity.id
_entity.type
_entity.pdbx_description
1 polymer ?
#
loop_
_entity_poly.entity_id
_entity_poly.type
_entity_poly.pdbx_seq_one_letter_code
_entity_poly.pdbx_strand_id
1 'polypeptide(L)'
;MGKVNAEAKKTYAEKVKVYKQQIEQILQREKSLLAVVDKSDTTQAYKLITLCEDRLNLAAHYLLLNRISLSMLGIKNEAFLNDARKSCYESIIHLERIVSDAVDAPFTDMEEYWALIDELSDRKRYEILMKLGFTIESVIEGFGENTKWKWSFVDLNGRYAAVFKNMINFKTIVAGLDPRMEDYQIRYKLLEQAKSQLVKSADEFRLKYELSTSRIDDFKTAIKFLSALRRIHLVLGESEGAEDVKRKMELWKQKMEDDDRKQA
;
A
#
# COMPACT_ATOMS: atom_id res chain seq x y z
N MET A 1 -2.23 -38.01 -4.91
CA MET A 1 -2.19 -37.18 -3.69
C MET A 1 -1.81 -38.08 -2.52
N GLY A 2 -0.58 -37.98 -2.02
CA GLY A 2 -0.09 -38.85 -0.95
C GLY A 2 -0.81 -38.55 0.37
N LYS A 3 -1.22 -39.60 1.10
CA LYS A 3 -1.80 -39.46 2.44
C LYS A 3 -0.82 -38.69 3.32
N VAL A 4 -1.24 -37.53 3.82
CA VAL A 4 -0.46 -36.74 4.79
C VAL A 4 -0.16 -37.62 6.01
N ASN A 5 1.13 -37.88 6.27
CA ASN A 5 1.58 -38.73 7.39
C ASN A 5 1.14 -38.13 8.74
N ALA A 6 0.74 -38.98 9.69
CA ALA A 6 0.30 -38.56 11.03
C ALA A 6 1.37 -37.76 11.79
N GLU A 7 2.64 -38.08 11.56
CA GLU A 7 3.78 -37.34 12.11
C GLU A 7 3.85 -35.90 11.57
N ALA A 8 3.64 -35.71 10.26
CA ALA A 8 3.61 -34.38 9.64
C ALA A 8 2.48 -33.51 10.22
N LYS A 9 1.31 -34.10 10.51
CA LYS A 9 0.19 -33.40 11.16
C LYS A 9 0.53 -32.98 12.59
N LYS A 10 1.20 -33.85 13.36
CA LYS A 10 1.62 -33.55 14.73
C LYS A 10 2.64 -32.39 14.76
N THR A 11 3.70 -32.48 13.95
CA THR A 11 4.72 -31.44 13.84
C THR A 11 4.14 -30.12 13.32
N TYR A 12 3.19 -30.18 12.39
CA TYR A 12 2.45 -28.99 11.93
C TYR A 12 1.70 -28.32 13.09
N ALA A 13 0.94 -29.09 13.88
CA ALA A 13 0.17 -28.55 14.99
C ALA A 13 1.06 -27.87 16.06
N GLU A 14 2.20 -28.47 16.37
CA GLU A 14 3.19 -27.91 17.30
C GLU A 14 3.78 -26.59 16.79
N LYS A 15 4.20 -26.53 15.52
CA LYS A 15 4.72 -25.29 14.91
C LYS A 15 3.67 -24.18 14.85
N VAL A 16 2.45 -24.52 14.44
CA VAL A 16 1.33 -23.56 14.35
C VAL A 16 1.00 -22.95 15.70
N LYS A 17 1.08 -23.74 16.78
CA LYS A 17 0.77 -23.27 18.14
C LYS A 17 1.65 -22.08 18.56
N VAL A 18 2.95 -22.13 18.28
CA VAL A 18 3.90 -21.07 18.64
C VAL A 18 3.55 -19.74 17.95
N TYR A 19 3.31 -19.77 16.64
CA TYR A 19 2.97 -18.57 15.90
C TYR A 19 1.59 -18.02 16.23
N LYS A 20 0.61 -18.90 16.55
CA LYS A 20 -0.70 -18.45 17.04
C LYS A 20 -0.61 -17.70 18.36
N GLN A 21 0.30 -18.09 19.26
CA GLN A 21 0.53 -17.35 20.51
C GLN A 21 1.12 -15.98 20.24
N GLN A 22 2.06 -15.85 19.29
CA GLN A 22 2.61 -14.55 18.89
C GLN A 22 1.56 -13.64 18.26
N ILE A 23 0.71 -14.20 17.39
CA ILE A 23 -0.43 -13.48 16.79
C ILE A 23 -1.35 -12.92 17.88
N GLU A 24 -1.73 -13.74 18.86
CA GLU A 24 -2.60 -13.33 19.96
C GLU A 24 -1.98 -12.19 20.79
N GLN A 25 -0.68 -12.27 21.08
CA GLN A 25 0.03 -11.20 21.80
C GLN A 25 0.01 -9.87 21.03
N ILE A 26 0.24 -9.91 19.70
CA ILE A 26 0.20 -8.70 18.88
C ILE A 26 -1.22 -8.12 18.84
N LEU A 27 -2.25 -8.97 18.68
CA LEU A 27 -3.65 -8.53 18.68
C LEU A 27 -4.07 -7.89 20.01
N GLN A 28 -3.60 -8.45 21.14
CA GLN A 28 -3.87 -7.87 22.46
C GLN A 28 -3.18 -6.52 22.66
N ARG A 29 -1.92 -6.39 22.21
CA ARG A 29 -1.20 -5.12 22.24
C ARG A 29 -1.89 -4.08 21.37
N GLU A 30 -2.26 -4.45 20.15
CA GLU A 30 -3.00 -3.59 19.25
C GLU A 30 -4.30 -3.09 19.88
N LYS A 31 -5.11 -4.00 20.44
CA LYS A 31 -6.38 -3.62 21.09
C LYS A 31 -6.15 -2.60 22.21
N SER A 32 -5.10 -2.81 23.00
CA SER A 32 -4.72 -1.90 24.08
C SER A 32 -4.27 -0.54 23.56
N LEU A 33 -3.50 -0.52 22.48
CA LEU A 33 -3.00 0.70 21.86
C LEU A 33 -4.14 1.49 21.19
N LEU A 34 -5.02 0.82 20.44
CA LEU A 34 -6.20 1.44 19.82
C LEU A 34 -7.13 2.11 20.84
N ALA A 35 -7.26 1.55 22.05
CA ALA A 35 -8.06 2.13 23.12
C ALA A 35 -7.54 3.48 23.64
N VAL A 36 -6.25 3.78 23.39
CA VAL A 36 -5.58 5.02 23.85
C VAL A 36 -5.11 5.91 22.70
N VAL A 37 -5.53 5.61 21.46
CA VAL A 37 -5.28 6.48 20.30
C VAL A 37 -6.39 7.54 20.25
N ASP A 38 -6.10 8.71 20.80
CA ASP A 38 -6.94 9.90 20.70
C ASP A 38 -6.48 10.82 19.55
N LYS A 39 -7.38 11.61 18.98
CA LYS A 39 -7.10 12.63 17.96
C LYS A 39 -6.45 13.89 18.54
N SER A 40 -6.59 14.16 19.83
CA SER A 40 -5.96 15.31 20.50
C SER A 40 -4.57 15.04 21.09
N ASP A 41 -4.03 13.84 20.90
CA ASP A 41 -2.76 13.41 21.49
C ASP A 41 -1.60 13.65 20.51
N THR A 42 -0.58 14.40 20.96
CA THR A 42 0.65 14.66 20.20
C THR A 42 1.43 13.40 19.85
N THR A 43 1.21 12.29 20.56
CA THR A 43 1.83 10.98 20.28
C THR A 43 1.02 10.11 19.32
N GLN A 44 -0.10 10.60 18.79
CA GLN A 44 -0.99 9.83 17.93
C GLN A 44 -0.27 9.23 16.71
N ALA A 45 0.54 10.01 16.00
CA ALA A 45 1.24 9.56 14.81
C ALA A 45 2.16 8.37 15.11
N TYR A 46 2.94 8.45 16.20
CA TYR A 46 3.80 7.35 16.66
C TYR A 46 3.02 6.08 17.01
N LYS A 47 1.87 6.22 17.69
CA LYS A 47 1.00 5.08 18.01
C LYS A 47 0.45 4.44 16.73
N LEU A 48 0.03 5.24 15.75
CA LEU A 48 -0.48 4.74 14.47
C LEU A 48 0.62 4.07 13.61
N ILE A 49 1.85 4.58 13.64
CA ILE A 49 3.01 3.92 13.00
C ILE A 49 3.26 2.57 13.66
N THR A 50 3.22 2.50 14.99
CA THR A 50 3.38 1.24 15.74
C THR A 50 2.28 0.24 15.38
N LEU A 51 1.03 0.69 15.29
CA LEU A 51 -0.10 -0.14 14.85
C LEU A 51 0.09 -0.66 13.41
N CYS A 52 0.58 0.19 12.51
CA CYS A 52 0.95 -0.24 11.16
C CYS A 52 2.01 -1.34 11.19
N GLU A 53 3.09 -1.18 11.96
CA GLU A 53 4.15 -2.18 12.06
C GLU A 53 3.64 -3.50 12.66
N ASP A 54 2.76 -3.44 13.64
CA ASP A 54 2.10 -4.59 14.26
C ASP A 54 1.26 -5.37 13.25
N ARG A 55 0.47 -4.65 12.44
CA ARG A 55 -0.31 -5.26 11.36
C ARG A 55 0.56 -5.89 10.28
N LEU A 56 1.68 -5.27 9.92
CA LEU A 56 2.65 -5.88 9.01
C LEU A 56 3.28 -7.15 9.60
N ASN A 57 3.56 -7.18 10.91
CA ASN A 57 4.07 -8.37 11.59
C ASN A 57 3.01 -9.49 11.64
N LEU A 58 1.74 -9.15 11.88
CA LEU A 58 0.63 -10.11 11.78
C LEU A 58 0.54 -10.71 10.38
N ALA A 59 0.59 -9.88 9.33
CA ALA A 59 0.59 -10.36 7.95
C ALA A 59 1.74 -11.35 7.69
N ALA A 60 2.94 -11.05 8.18
CA ALA A 60 4.09 -11.95 8.05
C ALA A 60 3.88 -13.30 8.76
N HIS A 61 3.29 -13.31 9.97
CA HIS A 61 2.96 -14.56 10.66
C HIS A 61 1.91 -15.39 9.92
N TYR A 62 0.87 -14.75 9.38
CA TYR A 62 -0.14 -15.43 8.60
C TYR A 62 0.43 -16.03 7.30
N LEU A 63 1.28 -15.29 6.59
CA LEU A 63 2.00 -15.78 5.42
C LEU A 63 2.89 -16.98 5.76
N LEU A 64 3.61 -16.91 6.88
CA LEU A 64 4.45 -18.00 7.37
C LEU A 64 3.62 -19.24 7.68
N LEU A 65 2.48 -19.09 8.36
CA LEU A 65 1.55 -20.19 8.65
C LEU A 65 1.00 -20.83 7.37
N ASN A 66 0.69 -20.04 6.34
CA ASN A 66 0.32 -20.57 5.03
C ASN A 66 1.49 -21.35 4.38
N ARG A 67 2.72 -20.83 4.42
CA ARG A 67 3.91 -21.53 3.89
C ARG A 67 4.19 -22.85 4.63
N ILE A 68 3.99 -22.87 5.95
CA ILE A 68 4.09 -24.10 6.76
C ILE A 68 3.01 -25.11 6.34
N SER A 69 1.76 -24.66 6.15
CA SER A 69 0.67 -25.51 5.65
C SER A 69 0.99 -26.11 4.27
N LEU A 70 1.48 -25.29 3.34
CA LEU A 70 1.87 -25.74 2.01
C LEU A 70 3.02 -26.74 2.04
N SER A 71 4.10 -26.42 2.77
CA SER A 71 5.28 -27.28 2.81
C SER A 71 5.06 -28.61 3.53
N MET A 72 4.25 -28.64 4.58
CA MET A 72 4.06 -29.84 5.41
C MET A 72 2.85 -30.68 5.00
N LEU A 73 1.78 -30.04 4.51
CA LEU A 73 0.51 -30.69 4.21
C LEU A 73 0.19 -30.69 2.71
N GLY A 74 0.91 -29.91 1.90
CA GLY A 74 0.60 -29.71 0.48
C GLY A 74 -0.66 -28.88 0.25
N ILE A 75 -1.16 -28.17 1.26
CA ILE A 75 -2.45 -27.48 1.23
C ILE A 75 -2.25 -25.98 1.44
N LYS A 76 -2.76 -25.18 0.49
CA LYS A 76 -2.87 -23.72 0.62
C LYS A 76 -3.90 -23.39 1.69
N ASN A 77 -3.55 -22.55 2.65
CA ASN A 77 -4.45 -22.13 3.70
C ASN A 77 -5.00 -20.74 3.40
N GLU A 78 -6.17 -20.70 2.75
CA GLU A 78 -6.81 -19.43 2.37
C GLU A 78 -7.27 -18.59 3.56
N ALA A 79 -7.55 -19.19 4.72
CA ALA A 79 -7.92 -18.43 5.91
C ALA A 79 -6.77 -17.51 6.35
N PHE A 80 -5.56 -18.07 6.48
CA PHE A 80 -4.37 -17.28 6.80
C PHE A 80 -4.06 -16.23 5.72
N LEU A 81 -4.22 -16.55 4.45
CA LEU A 81 -4.02 -15.56 3.38
C LEU A 81 -5.03 -14.41 3.44
N ASN A 82 -6.29 -14.69 3.79
CA ASN A 82 -7.30 -13.65 3.99
C ASN A 82 -6.97 -12.76 5.20
N ASP A 83 -6.50 -13.35 6.31
CA ASP A 83 -6.08 -12.60 7.50
C ASP A 83 -4.84 -11.74 7.22
N ALA A 84 -3.88 -12.24 6.41
CA ALA A 84 -2.73 -11.47 5.96
C ALA A 84 -3.16 -10.27 5.10
N ARG A 85 -4.08 -10.49 4.16
CA ARG A 85 -4.65 -9.42 3.32
C ARG A 85 -5.36 -8.37 4.17
N LYS A 86 -6.18 -8.79 5.14
CA LYS A 86 -6.86 -7.87 6.06
C LYS A 86 -5.86 -7.02 6.83
N SER A 87 -4.78 -7.64 7.30
CA SER A 87 -3.70 -6.93 8.01
C SER A 87 -3.00 -5.89 7.11
N CYS A 88 -2.84 -6.14 5.80
CA CYS A 88 -2.32 -5.14 4.86
C CYS A 88 -3.26 -3.92 4.74
N TYR A 89 -4.57 -4.16 4.64
CA TYR A 89 -5.58 -3.09 4.63
C TYR A 89 -5.54 -2.26 5.91
N GLU A 90 -5.48 -2.92 7.08
CA GLU A 90 -5.43 -2.23 8.37
C GLU A 90 -4.14 -1.42 8.53
N SER A 91 -3.00 -1.93 8.03
CA SER A 91 -1.73 -1.18 7.98
C SER A 91 -1.89 0.13 7.20
N ILE A 92 -2.49 0.05 6.01
CA ILE A 92 -2.77 1.24 5.17
C ILE A 92 -3.73 2.20 5.87
N ILE A 93 -4.81 1.70 6.48
CA ILE A 93 -5.78 2.53 7.21
C ILE A 93 -5.09 3.32 8.33
N HIS A 94 -4.14 2.72 9.05
CA HIS A 94 -3.38 3.43 10.05
C HIS A 94 -2.52 4.54 9.46
N LEU A 95 -1.89 4.31 8.31
CA LEU A 95 -1.09 5.33 7.62
C LEU A 95 -1.95 6.45 7.03
N GLU A 96 -3.08 6.14 6.40
CA GLU A 96 -4.02 7.14 5.86
C GLU A 96 -4.53 8.11 6.93
N ARG A 97 -4.63 7.68 8.18
CA ARG A 97 -4.98 8.57 9.30
C ARG A 97 -3.90 9.60 9.62
N ILE A 98 -2.66 9.37 9.20
CA ILE A 98 -1.52 10.26 9.43
C ILE A 98 -1.18 11.06 8.17
N VAL A 99 -1.41 10.49 6.98
CA VAL A 99 -1.01 11.12 5.70
C VAL A 99 -2.13 11.32 4.69
N SER A 100 -3.40 11.12 5.06
CA SER A 100 -4.55 11.11 4.15
C SER A 100 -4.55 9.96 3.14
N ASP A 101 -5.74 9.63 2.65
CA ASP A 101 -6.01 8.74 1.51
C ASP A 101 -6.09 9.49 0.16
N ALA A 102 -5.86 10.81 0.16
CA ALA A 102 -5.98 11.64 -1.03
C ALA A 102 -4.95 11.26 -2.12
N VAL A 103 -5.47 10.83 -3.28
CA VAL A 103 -4.66 10.49 -4.45
C VAL A 103 -4.10 11.76 -5.12
N ASP A 104 -4.96 12.68 -5.55
CA ASP A 104 -4.58 13.98 -6.11
C ASP A 104 -5.21 15.09 -5.28
N ALA A 105 -4.36 15.87 -4.63
CA ALA A 105 -4.72 17.05 -3.87
C ALA A 105 -3.58 18.09 -3.99
N PRO A 106 -3.89 19.38 -3.87
CA PRO A 106 -2.89 20.41 -3.64
C PRO A 106 -1.96 20.07 -2.48
N PHE A 107 -0.68 20.39 -2.62
CA PHE A 107 0.32 20.16 -1.56
C PHE A 107 0.12 21.06 -0.33
N THR A 108 -0.60 22.17 -0.50
CA THR A 108 -1.04 23.03 0.61
C THR A 108 -1.97 22.29 1.56
N ASP A 109 -2.79 21.38 1.03
CA ASP A 109 -3.79 20.65 1.81
C ASP A 109 -3.15 19.46 2.56
N MET A 110 -1.86 19.20 2.33
CA MET A 110 -1.08 18.13 2.94
C MET A 110 -0.22 18.61 4.12
N GLU A 111 -0.14 19.91 4.36
CA GLU A 111 0.78 20.51 5.34
C GLU A 111 0.56 20.02 6.76
N GLU A 112 -0.71 19.94 7.18
CA GLU A 112 -1.09 19.45 8.51
C GLU A 112 -0.64 18.00 8.72
N TYR A 113 -0.77 17.17 7.68
CA TYR A 113 -0.33 15.78 7.73
C TYR A 113 1.20 15.64 7.78
N TRP A 114 1.93 16.47 7.05
CA TRP A 114 3.40 16.47 7.11
C TRP A 114 3.92 16.92 8.47
N ALA A 115 3.24 17.86 9.13
CA ALA A 115 3.56 18.26 10.49
C ALA A 115 3.43 17.09 11.49
N LEU A 116 2.46 16.18 11.29
CA LEU A 116 2.28 15.00 12.14
C LEU A 116 3.43 13.98 12.03
N ILE A 117 4.21 14.01 10.94
CA ILE A 117 5.30 13.06 10.69
C ILE A 117 6.67 13.74 10.58
N ASP A 118 6.80 15.00 10.97
CA ASP A 118 8.03 15.76 10.77
C ASP A 118 9.24 15.11 11.47
N GLU A 119 9.00 14.53 12.65
CA GLU A 119 10.02 13.79 13.42
C GLU A 119 10.36 12.41 12.83
N LEU A 120 9.59 11.90 11.87
CA LEU A 120 9.85 10.63 11.22
C LEU A 120 10.87 10.82 10.09
N SER A 121 12.07 10.26 10.24
CA SER A 121 13.13 10.37 9.22
C SER A 121 12.74 9.75 7.88
N ASP A 122 13.30 10.26 6.78
CA ASP A 122 13.05 9.73 5.43
C ASP A 122 13.42 8.26 5.33
N ARG A 123 14.49 7.84 6.02
CA ARG A 123 14.89 6.43 6.13
C ARG A 123 13.77 5.57 6.69
N LYS A 124 13.18 5.98 7.81
CA LYS A 124 12.11 5.22 8.48
C LYS A 124 10.83 5.21 7.65
N ARG A 125 10.48 6.35 7.01
CA ARG A 125 9.37 6.43 6.04
C ARG A 125 9.56 5.40 4.93
N TYR A 126 10.74 5.37 4.32
CA TYR A 126 11.07 4.41 3.27
C TYR A 126 10.97 2.97 3.74
N GLU A 127 11.53 2.63 4.90
CA GLU A 127 11.50 1.26 5.43
C GLU A 127 10.07 0.74 5.67
N ILE A 128 9.20 1.55 6.28
CA ILE A 128 7.81 1.18 6.52
C ILE A 128 7.09 0.92 5.19
N LEU A 129 7.26 1.83 4.23
CA LEU A 129 6.61 1.73 2.92
C LEU A 129 7.10 0.52 2.13
N MET A 130 8.42 0.28 2.09
CA MET A 130 8.99 -0.90 1.43
C MET A 130 8.54 -2.20 2.09
N LYS A 131 8.47 -2.24 3.43
CA LYS A 131 7.94 -3.40 4.17
C LYS A 131 6.48 -3.66 3.80
N LEU A 132 5.65 -2.62 3.71
CA LEU A 132 4.25 -2.73 3.31
C LEU A 132 4.11 -3.23 1.86
N GLY A 133 4.83 -2.64 0.90
CA GLY A 133 4.82 -3.07 -0.49
C GLY A 133 5.22 -4.54 -0.65
N PHE A 134 6.33 -4.94 -0.02
CA PHE A 134 6.79 -6.34 -0.02
C PHE A 134 5.76 -7.30 0.61
N THR A 135 5.08 -6.86 1.67
CA THR A 135 4.05 -7.67 2.33
C THR A 135 2.83 -7.85 1.43
N ILE A 136 2.38 -6.80 0.75
CA ILE A 136 1.28 -6.86 -0.23
C ILE A 136 1.64 -7.83 -1.36
N GLU A 137 2.83 -7.71 -1.95
CA GLU A 137 3.31 -8.61 -3.00
C GLU A 137 3.35 -10.07 -2.51
N SER A 138 3.87 -10.31 -1.31
CA SER A 138 3.91 -11.65 -0.70
C SER A 138 2.50 -12.24 -0.50
N VAL A 139 1.50 -11.41 -0.19
CA VAL A 139 0.09 -11.85 -0.09
C VAL A 139 -0.48 -12.18 -1.47
N ILE A 140 -0.24 -11.36 -2.48
CA ILE A 140 -0.69 -11.59 -3.85
C ILE A 140 -0.11 -12.91 -4.37
N GLU A 141 1.20 -13.11 -4.22
CA GLU A 141 1.89 -14.36 -4.56
C GLU A 141 1.32 -15.56 -3.80
N GLY A 142 1.06 -15.39 -2.50
CA GLY A 142 0.47 -16.42 -1.65
C GLY A 142 -0.89 -16.91 -2.15
N PHE A 143 -1.72 -16.02 -2.71
CA PHE A 143 -2.99 -16.38 -3.32
C PHE A 143 -2.83 -17.05 -4.70
N GLY A 144 -1.90 -16.54 -5.52
CA GLY A 144 -1.64 -16.98 -6.90
C GLY A 144 -2.53 -16.30 -7.95
N GLU A 145 -2.22 -16.53 -9.23
CA GLU A 145 -2.80 -15.80 -10.37
C GLU A 145 -4.33 -15.93 -10.53
N ASN A 146 -4.89 -17.11 -10.23
CA ASN A 146 -6.32 -17.40 -10.39
C ASN A 146 -7.18 -17.01 -9.17
N THR A 147 -6.71 -16.05 -8.38
CA THR A 147 -7.42 -15.60 -7.18
C THR A 147 -8.65 -14.78 -7.51
N LYS A 148 -9.77 -15.07 -6.82
CA LYS A 148 -10.99 -14.23 -6.87
C LYS A 148 -10.76 -12.80 -6.37
N TRP A 149 -9.63 -12.54 -5.72
CA TRP A 149 -9.28 -11.27 -5.12
C TRP A 149 -8.49 -10.34 -6.03
N LYS A 150 -8.22 -10.72 -7.29
CA LYS A 150 -7.40 -9.95 -8.24
C LYS A 150 -7.72 -8.46 -8.24
N TRP A 151 -8.98 -8.08 -8.41
CA TRP A 151 -9.38 -6.67 -8.46
C TRP A 151 -9.37 -5.98 -7.10
N SER A 152 -9.56 -6.72 -6.00
CA SER A 152 -9.37 -6.14 -4.66
C SER A 152 -7.90 -5.84 -4.36
N PHE A 153 -6.95 -6.46 -5.07
CA PHE A 153 -5.54 -6.08 -4.95
C PHE A 153 -5.20 -4.81 -5.72
N VAL A 154 -5.91 -4.52 -6.82
CA VAL A 154 -5.81 -3.22 -7.50
C VAL A 154 -6.23 -2.10 -6.55
N ASP A 155 -7.34 -2.28 -5.83
CA ASP A 155 -7.79 -1.31 -4.83
C ASP A 155 -6.78 -1.14 -3.67
N LEU A 156 -6.20 -2.24 -3.20
CA LEU A 156 -5.16 -2.23 -2.16
C LEU A 156 -3.89 -1.50 -2.63
N ASN A 157 -3.40 -1.81 -3.83
CA ASN A 157 -2.23 -1.16 -4.44
C ASN A 157 -2.47 0.33 -4.67
N GLY A 158 -3.68 0.71 -5.08
CA GLY A 158 -4.06 2.11 -5.23
C GLY A 158 -3.92 2.91 -3.93
N ARG A 159 -4.47 2.37 -2.84
CA ARG A 159 -4.36 3.00 -1.52
C ARG A 159 -2.91 3.03 -1.03
N TYR A 160 -2.16 1.97 -1.27
CA TYR A 160 -0.72 1.94 -1.00
C TYR A 160 0.03 3.05 -1.76
N ALA A 161 -0.24 3.24 -3.05
CA ALA A 161 0.39 4.29 -3.85
C ALA A 161 0.04 5.70 -3.35
N ALA A 162 -1.21 5.92 -2.93
CA ALA A 162 -1.65 7.18 -2.33
C ALA A 162 -0.87 7.51 -1.04
N VAL A 163 -0.85 6.55 -0.09
CA VAL A 163 -0.09 6.68 1.16
C VAL A 163 1.40 6.86 0.90
N PHE A 164 1.98 6.09 -0.03
CA PHE A 164 3.40 6.19 -0.38
C PHE A 164 3.76 7.61 -0.80
N LYS A 165 2.98 8.18 -1.72
CA LYS A 165 3.15 9.56 -2.18
C LYS A 165 2.96 10.54 -1.02
N ASN A 166 1.92 10.37 -0.20
CA ASN A 166 1.59 11.33 0.85
C ASN A 166 2.62 11.38 1.99
N MET A 167 3.42 10.31 2.19
CA MET A 167 4.54 10.30 3.13
C MET A 167 5.71 11.22 2.73
N ILE A 168 5.74 11.71 1.49
CA ILE A 168 6.79 12.60 0.98
C ILE A 168 6.37 14.05 1.18
N ASN A 169 7.21 14.83 1.84
CA ASN A 169 7.00 16.27 1.98
C ASN A 169 7.42 17.00 0.69
N PHE A 170 6.46 17.29 -0.19
CA PHE A 170 6.72 17.93 -1.48
C PHE A 170 7.06 19.43 -1.38
N LYS A 171 6.93 20.06 -0.21
CA LYS A 171 7.45 21.43 0.00
C LYS A 171 8.97 21.44 0.12
N THR A 172 9.55 20.42 0.74
CA THR A 172 10.99 20.37 1.02
C THR A 172 11.75 19.46 0.07
N ILE A 173 11.04 18.65 -0.74
CA ILE A 173 11.67 17.62 -1.58
C ILE A 173 12.70 18.20 -2.55
N VAL A 174 12.41 19.32 -3.22
CA VAL A 174 13.31 19.91 -4.23
C VAL A 174 14.65 20.30 -3.60
N ALA A 175 14.62 20.97 -2.45
CA ALA A 175 15.83 21.29 -1.69
C ALA A 175 16.54 20.02 -1.17
N GLY A 176 15.77 18.97 -0.85
CA GLY A 176 16.28 17.67 -0.43
C GLY A 176 16.91 16.81 -1.52
N LEU A 177 16.74 17.18 -2.79
CA LEU A 177 17.31 16.46 -3.94
C LEU A 177 18.67 17.03 -4.39
N ASP A 178 19.30 17.89 -3.60
CA ASP A 178 20.71 18.23 -3.79
C ASP A 178 21.57 17.03 -3.35
N PRO A 179 22.46 16.48 -4.19
CA PRO A 179 23.35 15.37 -3.85
C PRO A 179 24.26 15.60 -2.64
N ARG A 180 24.41 16.84 -2.19
CA ARG A 180 25.19 17.24 -1.01
C ARG A 180 24.40 17.13 0.29
N MET A 181 23.07 17.01 0.21
CA MET A 181 22.22 16.87 1.39
C MET A 181 22.32 15.47 1.97
N GLU A 182 22.27 15.40 3.29
CA GLU A 182 22.07 14.14 4.00
C GLU A 182 20.77 13.47 3.52
N ASP A 183 20.76 12.14 3.47
CA ASP A 183 19.63 11.34 2.99
C ASP A 183 19.16 11.58 1.55
N TYR A 184 19.92 12.31 0.72
CA TYR A 184 19.64 12.50 -0.72
C TYR A 184 19.24 11.17 -1.42
N GLN A 185 20.04 10.11 -1.20
CA GLN A 185 19.81 8.80 -1.80
C GLN A 185 18.47 8.19 -1.38
N ILE A 186 18.03 8.42 -0.14
CA ILE A 186 16.76 7.91 0.37
C ILE A 186 15.60 8.73 -0.21
N ARG A 187 15.71 10.06 -0.25
CA ARG A 187 14.71 10.94 -0.84
C ARG A 187 14.50 10.65 -2.32
N TYR A 188 15.59 10.46 -3.06
CA TYR A 188 15.54 10.05 -4.45
C TYR A 188 14.80 8.71 -4.64
N LYS A 189 15.13 7.71 -3.82
CA LYS A 189 14.44 6.40 -3.84
C LYS A 189 12.96 6.50 -3.51
N LEU A 190 12.59 7.29 -2.49
CA LEU A 190 11.19 7.55 -2.15
C LEU A 190 10.47 8.17 -3.34
N LEU A 191 11.05 9.20 -3.95
CA LEU A 191 10.44 9.91 -5.06
C LEU A 191 10.22 9.02 -6.28
N GLU A 192 11.25 8.30 -6.73
CA GLU A 192 11.16 7.42 -7.89
C GLU A 192 10.18 6.28 -7.65
N GLN A 193 10.18 5.72 -6.44
CA GLN A 193 9.21 4.68 -6.08
C GLN A 193 7.78 5.24 -6.07
N ALA A 194 7.56 6.45 -5.55
CA ALA A 194 6.23 7.08 -5.57
C ALA A 194 5.74 7.29 -7.00
N LYS A 195 6.58 7.85 -7.89
CA LYS A 195 6.24 8.02 -9.32
C LYS A 195 5.87 6.67 -9.96
N SER A 196 6.68 5.64 -9.72
CA SER A 196 6.44 4.29 -10.24
C SER A 196 5.11 3.69 -9.75
N GLN A 197 4.80 3.81 -8.46
CA GLN A 197 3.54 3.31 -7.90
C GLN A 197 2.32 4.04 -8.48
N LEU A 198 2.39 5.36 -8.70
CA LEU A 198 1.30 6.11 -9.31
C LEU A 198 1.02 5.64 -10.75
N VAL A 199 2.06 5.41 -11.56
CA VAL A 199 1.90 4.85 -12.92
C VAL A 199 1.28 3.47 -12.86
N LYS A 200 1.82 2.58 -12.01
CA LYS A 200 1.34 1.21 -11.85
C LYS A 200 -0.14 1.19 -11.45
N SER A 201 -0.53 1.97 -10.44
CA SER A 201 -1.93 2.06 -10.01
C SER A 201 -2.83 2.62 -11.10
N ALA A 202 -2.39 3.66 -11.84
CA ALA A 202 -3.16 4.19 -12.96
C ALA A 202 -3.45 3.10 -14.01
N ASP A 203 -2.43 2.36 -14.43
CA ASP A 203 -2.59 1.31 -15.43
C ASP A 203 -3.43 0.12 -14.91
N GLU A 204 -3.27 -0.27 -13.63
CA GLU A 204 -4.07 -1.34 -13.00
C GLU A 204 -5.57 -0.98 -12.89
N PHE A 205 -5.91 0.26 -12.51
CA PHE A 205 -7.30 0.71 -12.46
C PHE A 205 -7.93 0.79 -13.85
N ARG A 206 -7.18 1.25 -14.85
CA ARG A 206 -7.63 1.22 -16.24
C ARG A 206 -7.88 -0.21 -16.72
N LEU A 207 -6.97 -1.13 -16.40
CA LEU A 207 -7.13 -2.55 -16.73
C LEU A 207 -8.35 -3.18 -16.04
N LYS A 208 -8.61 -2.82 -14.78
CA LYS A 208 -9.80 -3.25 -14.02
C LYS A 208 -11.09 -2.77 -14.67
N TYR A 209 -11.12 -1.52 -15.14
CA TYR A 209 -12.22 -0.97 -15.93
C TYR A 209 -12.44 -1.79 -17.22
N GLU A 210 -11.38 -1.98 -18.02
CA GLU A 210 -11.48 -2.61 -19.34
C GLU A 210 -11.81 -4.11 -19.30
N LEU A 211 -11.33 -4.84 -18.28
CA LEU A 211 -11.44 -6.31 -18.24
C LEU A 211 -12.51 -6.85 -17.30
N SER A 212 -13.09 -6.03 -16.41
CA SER A 212 -13.98 -6.57 -15.38
C SER A 212 -15.19 -5.74 -15.05
N THR A 213 -15.02 -4.45 -14.77
CA THR A 213 -16.10 -3.69 -14.14
C THR A 213 -16.89 -2.87 -15.13
N SER A 214 -16.24 -2.36 -16.18
CA SER A 214 -16.77 -1.30 -17.05
C SER A 214 -17.31 -0.09 -16.26
N ARG A 215 -16.89 0.08 -15.00
CA ARG A 215 -17.33 1.16 -14.13
C ARG A 215 -16.47 2.38 -14.37
N ILE A 216 -17.08 3.45 -14.85
CA ILE A 216 -16.40 4.71 -15.15
C ILE A 216 -15.58 5.24 -13.96
N ASP A 217 -15.99 4.96 -12.73
CA ASP A 217 -15.24 5.36 -11.53
C ASP A 217 -13.84 4.73 -11.42
N ASP A 218 -13.65 3.49 -11.90
CA ASP A 218 -12.31 2.87 -11.97
C ASP A 218 -11.43 3.64 -12.98
N PHE A 219 -11.98 4.07 -14.12
CA PHE A 219 -11.25 4.86 -15.12
C PHE A 219 -10.96 6.29 -14.63
N LYS A 220 -11.92 6.94 -13.95
CA LYS A 220 -11.71 8.24 -13.29
C LYS A 220 -10.59 8.13 -12.24
N THR A 221 -10.56 7.05 -11.48
CA THR A 221 -9.50 6.77 -10.49
C THR A 221 -8.14 6.62 -11.17
N ALA A 222 -8.08 5.89 -12.30
CA ALA A 222 -6.87 5.78 -13.11
C ALA A 222 -6.33 7.17 -13.55
N ILE A 223 -7.21 8.06 -14.00
CA ILE A 223 -6.85 9.44 -14.39
C ILE A 223 -6.40 10.28 -13.17
N LYS A 224 -6.98 10.08 -11.98
CA LYS A 224 -6.55 10.76 -10.74
C LYS A 224 -5.10 10.41 -10.38
N PHE A 225 -4.69 9.15 -10.53
CA PHE A 225 -3.29 8.76 -10.30
C PHE A 225 -2.32 9.45 -11.28
N LEU A 226 -2.68 9.54 -12.56
CA LEU A 226 -1.90 10.32 -13.54
C LEU A 226 -1.86 11.82 -13.18
N SER A 227 -2.98 12.38 -12.71
CA SER A 227 -3.04 13.78 -12.28
C SER A 227 -2.07 14.06 -11.11
N ALA A 228 -2.05 13.16 -10.13
CA ALA A 228 -1.10 13.22 -9.02
C ALA A 228 0.36 13.14 -9.50
N LEU A 229 0.67 12.23 -10.43
CA LEU A 229 2.00 12.11 -11.02
C LEU A 229 2.42 13.38 -11.77
N ARG A 230 1.51 13.98 -12.54
CA ARG A 230 1.75 15.25 -13.23
C ARG A 230 2.08 16.37 -12.23
N ARG A 231 1.37 16.43 -11.09
CA ARG A 231 1.65 17.42 -10.04
C ARG A 231 3.07 17.27 -9.46
N ILE A 232 3.53 16.03 -9.30
CA ILE A 232 4.92 15.76 -8.89
C ILE A 232 5.90 16.31 -9.92
N HIS A 233 5.73 15.98 -11.21
CA HIS A 233 6.60 16.50 -12.27
C HIS A 233 6.65 18.03 -12.28
N LEU A 234 5.50 18.70 -12.12
CA LEU A 234 5.44 20.17 -12.08
C LEU A 234 6.24 20.75 -10.90
N VAL A 235 6.15 20.16 -9.71
CA VAL A 235 6.92 20.64 -8.55
C VAL A 235 8.41 20.40 -8.68
N LEU A 236 8.82 19.35 -9.38
CA LEU A 236 10.22 19.07 -9.68
C LEU A 236 10.77 19.90 -10.85
N GLY A 237 9.93 20.66 -11.55
CA GLY A 237 10.32 21.38 -12.77
C GLY A 237 10.52 20.47 -14.00
N GLU A 238 10.07 19.22 -13.94
CA GLU A 238 10.18 18.21 -14.98
C GLU A 238 9.11 18.44 -16.08
N SER A 239 9.31 19.49 -16.89
CA SER A 239 8.29 19.98 -17.85
C SER A 239 7.90 18.94 -18.91
N GLU A 240 8.87 18.17 -19.42
CA GLU A 240 8.62 17.11 -20.41
C GLU A 240 7.74 16.00 -19.82
N GLY A 241 8.09 15.48 -18.64
CA GLY A 241 7.29 14.48 -17.94
C GLY A 241 5.88 14.98 -17.60
N ALA A 242 5.73 16.24 -17.20
CA ALA A 242 4.42 16.84 -16.94
C ALA A 242 3.52 16.91 -18.20
N GLU A 243 4.09 17.21 -19.37
CA GLU A 243 3.35 17.25 -20.63
C GLU A 243 3.03 15.85 -21.17
N ASP A 244 3.91 14.88 -21.02
CA ASP A 244 3.64 13.50 -21.43
C ASP A 244 2.50 12.87 -20.62
N VAL A 245 2.50 13.08 -19.30
CA VAL A 245 1.40 12.62 -18.44
C VAL A 245 0.09 13.34 -18.79
N LYS A 246 0.14 14.63 -19.11
CA LYS A 246 -1.04 15.40 -19.56
C LYS A 246 -1.63 14.83 -20.85
N ARG A 247 -0.80 14.57 -21.87
CA ARG A 247 -1.24 13.94 -23.12
C ARG A 247 -1.89 12.58 -22.87
N LYS A 248 -1.27 11.75 -22.01
CA LYS A 248 -1.85 10.45 -21.60
C LYS A 248 -3.22 10.62 -20.96
N MET A 249 -3.38 11.60 -20.05
CA MET A 249 -4.67 11.90 -19.41
C MET A 249 -5.73 12.36 -20.41
N GLU A 250 -5.39 13.23 -21.36
CA GLU A 250 -6.32 13.73 -22.39
C GLU A 250 -6.84 12.58 -23.26
N LEU A 251 -5.94 11.70 -23.73
CA LEU A 251 -6.31 10.49 -24.47
C LEU A 251 -7.25 9.57 -23.66
N TRP A 252 -6.98 9.41 -22.36
CA TRP A 252 -7.79 8.56 -21.49
C TRP A 252 -9.16 9.17 -21.20
N LYS A 253 -9.24 10.49 -21.03
CA LYS A 253 -10.51 11.22 -20.87
C LYS A 253 -11.37 11.09 -22.12
N GLN A 254 -10.78 11.29 -23.31
CA GLN A 254 -11.50 11.13 -24.56
C GLN A 254 -12.06 9.71 -24.71
N LYS A 255 -11.24 8.68 -24.45
CA LYS A 255 -11.69 7.28 -24.48
C LYS A 255 -12.83 7.03 -23.48
N MET A 256 -12.71 7.53 -22.25
CA MET A 256 -13.73 7.37 -21.22
C MET A 256 -15.05 8.04 -21.64
N GLU A 257 -15.01 9.25 -22.19
CA GLU A 257 -16.20 9.95 -22.70
C GLU A 257 -16.85 9.23 -23.89
N ASP A 258 -16.05 8.71 -24.82
CA ASP A 258 -16.54 7.93 -25.95
C ASP A 258 -17.19 6.60 -25.52
N ASP A 259 -16.63 5.94 -24.49
CA ASP A 259 -17.18 4.71 -23.95
C ASP A 259 -18.49 4.98 -23.17
N ASP A 260 -18.56 6.07 -22.39
CA ASP A 260 -19.77 6.51 -21.66
C ASP A 260 -20.93 6.84 -22.61
N ARG A 261 -20.65 7.59 -23.68
CA ARG A 261 -21.64 7.91 -24.73
C ARG A 261 -22.20 6.69 -25.46
N LYS A 262 -21.45 5.59 -25.53
CA LYS A 262 -21.90 4.33 -26.15
C LYS A 262 -22.75 3.47 -25.22
N GLN A 263 -22.67 3.70 -23.91
CA GLN A 263 -23.43 2.97 -22.89
C GLN A 263 -24.73 3.69 -22.50
N ALA A 264 -24.82 5.00 -22.73
CA ALA A 264 -26.03 5.81 -22.62
C ALA A 264 -26.97 5.64 -23.82
#